data_AF-A0A6B0TYE4-F1
#
_entry.id   AF-A0A6B0TYE4-F1
#
_cell.length_a   1.000
_cell.length_b   1.000
_cell.length_c   1.000
_cell.angle_alpha   90.00
_cell.angle_beta   90.00
_cell.angle_gamma   90.00
#
_symmetry.space_group_name_H-M   'P 1'
#
loop_
_entity.id
_entity.type
_entity.pdbx_description
1 polymer ?
#
loop_
_entity_poly.entity_id
_entity_poly.type
_entity_poly.pdbx_seq_one_letter_code
_entity_poly.pdbx_strand_id
1 'polypeptide(L)'
;MRFSEAVRALALTLPLCLPALPVGAEASGPDYFQVTGVASDDVLNLRDGPSAASAKIGTIPHDADGLANLGCEGGMSYAEWEKASAEEREKAAKTRWCKVSYKGQEGYVAGWFLGEGSAPAQMAADEGPSFDCAKAESAAEELVCTTPVLAALDREMARLYRLAVDSPNLDADRAAELKAMQRGWIKGRDDCWKATDGLERCVAENYALRLEELRVGYANARSDDGAGITTGPYAYACEGLDALVSASFINADPPMAVLRWRDTVIVPVSEPSASGAKYGVESFDGRYEFFTKGTEALLTLPGQETMTCAQEEIG
;
A
#
# COMPACT_ATOMS: atom_id res chain seq x y z
N MET A 1 -55.92 67.12 27.27
CA MET A 1 -54.61 67.46 27.88
C MET A 1 -53.87 66.17 28.16
N ARG A 2 -52.55 66.15 27.89
CA ARG A 2 -51.54 65.11 28.26
C ARG A 2 -51.69 63.69 27.65
N PHE A 3 -50.71 63.38 26.79
CA PHE A 3 -50.12 62.05 26.56
C PHE A 3 -49.46 61.58 27.90
N SER A 4 -49.14 60.30 28.17
CA SER A 4 -48.10 59.43 27.56
C SER A 4 -47.91 58.21 28.52
N GLU A 5 -47.33 57.04 28.23
CA GLU A 5 -46.65 56.45 27.05
C GLU A 5 -47.02 54.94 26.91
N ALA A 6 -46.46 54.25 25.91
CA ALA A 6 -46.20 52.80 25.96
C ALA A 6 -44.91 52.50 25.16
N VAL A 7 -43.84 52.07 25.84
CA VAL A 7 -42.53 51.82 25.22
C VAL A 7 -42.54 50.50 24.45
N ARG A 8 -42.44 50.55 23.12
CA ARG A 8 -42.13 49.39 22.28
C ARG A 8 -40.62 49.29 22.10
N ALA A 9 -40.01 48.21 22.60
CA ALA A 9 -38.61 47.91 22.33
C ALA A 9 -38.46 47.45 20.87
N LEU A 10 -37.55 48.10 20.12
CA LEU A 10 -37.21 47.73 18.75
C LEU A 10 -35.94 46.88 18.78
N ALA A 11 -36.04 45.57 18.52
CA ALA A 11 -34.88 44.69 18.46
C ALA A 11 -34.17 44.84 17.10
N LEU A 12 -32.95 45.39 17.12
CA LEU A 12 -32.12 45.56 15.92
C LEU A 12 -31.33 44.27 15.65
N THR A 13 -31.69 43.50 14.62
CA THR A 13 -30.93 42.31 14.21
C THR A 13 -29.74 42.70 13.36
N LEU A 14 -28.52 42.55 13.90
CA LEU A 14 -27.27 42.79 13.20
C LEU A 14 -26.85 41.52 12.44
N PRO A 15 -26.58 41.56 11.12
CA PRO A 15 -26.17 40.37 10.37
C PRO A 15 -24.72 40.00 10.69
N LEU A 16 -24.50 38.77 11.17
CA LEU A 16 -23.18 38.25 11.48
C LEU A 16 -22.46 37.84 10.17
N CYS A 17 -21.58 38.70 9.67
CA CYS A 17 -20.78 38.39 8.48
C CYS A 17 -19.54 37.59 8.89
N LEU A 18 -19.59 36.26 8.75
CA LEU A 18 -18.43 35.39 8.96
C LEU A 18 -17.46 35.52 7.78
N PRO A 19 -16.16 35.79 8.00
CA PRO A 19 -15.18 35.76 6.94
C PRO A 19 -14.97 34.31 6.48
N ALA A 20 -15.16 34.04 5.18
CA ALA A 20 -14.75 32.78 4.59
C ALA A 20 -13.21 32.70 4.64
N LEU A 21 -12.68 31.72 5.37
CA LEU A 21 -11.26 31.38 5.29
C LEU A 21 -10.98 30.80 3.90
N PRO A 22 -9.86 31.16 3.25
CA PRO A 22 -9.48 30.56 1.99
C PRO A 22 -9.10 29.10 2.25
N VAL A 23 -9.94 28.17 1.79
CA VAL A 23 -9.54 26.78 1.62
C VAL A 23 -8.50 26.76 0.50
N GLY A 24 -7.23 26.62 0.87
CA GLY A 24 -6.20 26.27 -0.09
C GLY A 24 -6.52 24.88 -0.62
N ALA A 25 -6.71 24.75 -1.93
CA ALA A 25 -6.72 23.44 -2.56
C ALA A 25 -5.30 22.88 -2.46
N GLU A 26 -5.10 21.86 -1.62
CA GLU A 26 -3.82 21.15 -1.58
C GLU A 26 -3.66 20.40 -2.90
N ALA A 27 -2.71 20.85 -3.71
CA ALA A 27 -2.47 20.32 -5.05
C ALA A 27 -1.67 19.00 -5.04
N SER A 28 -1.89 18.16 -4.02
CA SER A 28 -1.47 16.77 -4.08
C SER A 28 -2.37 16.03 -5.08
N GLY A 29 -1.79 15.14 -5.87
CA GLY A 29 -2.59 14.19 -6.64
C GLY A 29 -3.29 13.20 -5.71
N PRO A 30 -4.23 12.38 -6.21
CA PRO A 30 -4.82 11.33 -5.39
C PRO A 30 -3.75 10.29 -5.04
N ASP A 31 -3.73 9.84 -3.79
CA ASP A 31 -2.75 8.83 -3.33
C ASP A 31 -3.03 7.44 -3.95
N TYR A 32 -4.28 7.21 -4.37
CA TYR A 32 -4.73 5.96 -5.00
C TYR A 32 -5.58 6.25 -6.24
N PHE A 33 -5.53 5.33 -7.20
CA PHE A 33 -6.37 5.37 -8.39
C PHE A 33 -7.35 4.19 -8.45
N GLN A 34 -8.51 4.44 -9.06
CA GLN A 34 -9.42 3.42 -9.54
C GLN A 34 -9.31 3.30 -11.06
N VAL A 35 -9.38 2.07 -11.59
CA VAL A 35 -9.54 1.81 -13.01
C VAL A 35 -10.93 2.23 -13.45
N THR A 36 -11.00 3.02 -14.52
CA THR A 36 -12.24 3.56 -15.09
C THR A 36 -12.21 3.51 -16.61
N GLY A 37 -13.36 3.41 -17.26
CA GLY A 37 -13.47 3.46 -18.73
C GLY A 37 -12.93 2.23 -19.49
N VAL A 38 -12.52 1.18 -18.78
CA VAL A 38 -12.22 -0.15 -19.34
C VAL A 38 -13.52 -0.96 -19.38
N ALA A 39 -13.73 -1.77 -20.42
CA ALA A 39 -14.92 -2.60 -20.55
C ALA A 39 -14.90 -3.78 -19.55
N SER A 40 -16.06 -4.28 -19.15
CA SER A 40 -16.20 -5.37 -18.16
C SER A 40 -15.66 -6.73 -18.61
N ASP A 41 -15.39 -6.88 -19.90
CA ASP A 41 -14.77 -8.03 -20.55
C ASP A 41 -13.33 -7.77 -21.02
N ASP A 42 -12.72 -6.64 -20.60
CA ASP A 42 -11.35 -6.23 -20.93
C ASP A 42 -10.55 -5.88 -19.64
N VAL A 43 -9.26 -5.57 -19.79
CA VAL A 43 -8.32 -5.29 -18.70
C VAL A 43 -7.42 -4.10 -19.00
N LEU A 44 -7.07 -3.34 -17.97
CA LEU A 44 -6.04 -2.31 -18.07
C LEU A 44 -4.67 -2.99 -18.16
N ASN A 45 -3.91 -2.70 -19.22
CA ASN A 45 -2.58 -3.29 -19.41
C ASN A 45 -1.52 -2.54 -18.59
N LEU A 46 -0.85 -3.25 -17.68
CA LEU A 46 0.30 -2.75 -16.93
C LEU A 46 1.57 -2.94 -17.77
N ARG A 47 2.40 -1.90 -17.89
CA ARG A 47 3.55 -1.85 -18.82
C ARG A 47 4.87 -1.51 -18.14
N ASP A 48 5.98 -1.88 -18.78
CA ASP A 48 7.32 -1.60 -18.26
C ASP A 48 7.84 -0.19 -18.54
N GLY A 49 7.05 0.66 -19.19
CA GLY A 49 7.37 2.07 -19.44
C GLY A 49 6.14 2.88 -19.88
N PRO A 50 6.25 4.22 -19.92
CA PRO A 50 5.15 5.16 -20.18
C PRO A 50 4.75 5.22 -21.67
N SER A 51 4.45 4.07 -22.28
CA SER A 51 4.10 4.01 -23.71
C SER A 51 3.25 2.78 -24.06
N ALA A 52 2.33 2.94 -25.01
CA ALA A 52 1.57 1.82 -25.56
C ALA A 52 2.44 0.81 -26.34
N ALA A 53 3.67 1.21 -26.71
CA ALA A 53 4.67 0.34 -27.34
C ALA A 53 5.56 -0.41 -26.32
N SER A 54 5.55 0.01 -25.04
CA SER A 54 6.26 -0.69 -23.95
C SER A 54 5.69 -2.08 -23.71
N ALA A 55 6.52 -3.00 -23.20
CA ALA A 55 6.12 -4.38 -22.99
C ALA A 55 4.99 -4.45 -21.95
N LYS A 56 4.00 -5.32 -22.21
CA LYS A 56 2.95 -5.65 -21.23
C LYS A 56 3.55 -6.61 -20.21
N ILE A 57 3.60 -6.20 -18.95
CA ILE A 57 4.11 -7.00 -17.82
C ILE A 57 3.00 -7.53 -16.92
N GLY A 58 1.78 -7.00 -17.04
CA GLY A 58 0.64 -7.44 -16.23
C GLY A 58 -0.71 -6.94 -16.75
N THR A 59 -1.76 -7.23 -15.99
CA THR A 59 -3.15 -6.82 -16.23
C THR A 59 -3.83 -6.45 -14.93
N ILE A 60 -4.59 -5.36 -14.95
CA ILE A 60 -5.41 -4.90 -13.83
C ILE A 60 -6.89 -5.01 -14.25
N PRO A 61 -7.78 -5.54 -13.40
CA PRO A 61 -9.22 -5.61 -13.68
C PRO A 61 -9.84 -4.24 -14.00
N HIS A 62 -10.92 -4.25 -14.79
CA HIS A 62 -11.60 -3.04 -15.30
C HIS A 62 -12.18 -2.10 -14.23
N ASP A 63 -12.37 -2.63 -13.03
CA ASP A 63 -13.05 -2.05 -11.87
C ASP A 63 -12.16 -2.00 -10.62
N ALA A 64 -10.88 -2.35 -10.76
CA ALA A 64 -9.94 -2.39 -9.64
C ALA A 64 -9.74 -1.00 -9.01
N ASP A 65 -9.71 -0.97 -7.68
CA ASP A 65 -9.42 0.21 -6.87
C ASP A 65 -8.16 -0.03 -6.02
N GLY A 66 -7.65 1.00 -5.35
CA GLY A 66 -6.51 0.89 -4.46
C GLY A 66 -5.16 0.70 -5.15
N LEU A 67 -5.04 1.12 -6.42
CA LEU A 67 -3.76 1.21 -7.13
C LEU A 67 -2.97 2.37 -6.52
N ALA A 68 -1.88 2.10 -5.80
CA ALA A 68 -1.10 3.16 -5.16
C ALA A 68 -0.41 4.03 -6.22
N ASN A 69 -0.54 5.35 -6.12
CA ASN A 69 0.01 6.32 -7.06
C ASN A 69 1.52 6.53 -6.80
N LEU A 70 2.36 6.04 -7.71
CA LEU A 70 3.82 6.22 -7.65
C LEU A 70 4.30 7.39 -8.54
N GLY A 71 3.38 8.27 -8.94
CA GLY A 71 3.63 9.44 -9.80
C GLY A 71 3.14 9.26 -11.24
N CYS A 72 2.81 10.38 -11.88
CA CYS A 72 2.46 10.42 -13.30
C CYS A 72 3.42 11.31 -14.10
N GLU A 73 3.68 10.93 -15.35
CA GLU A 73 4.49 11.67 -16.30
C GLU A 73 3.79 11.82 -17.67
N GLY A 74 4.29 12.74 -18.49
CA GLY A 74 3.60 13.20 -19.69
C GLY A 74 2.36 14.05 -19.36
N GLY A 75 1.43 14.13 -20.31
CA GLY A 75 0.30 15.05 -20.21
C GLY A 75 0.67 16.50 -20.54
N MET A 76 -0.02 17.44 -19.89
CA MET A 76 0.08 18.89 -20.10
C MET A 76 0.19 19.57 -18.75
N SER A 77 1.09 20.56 -18.62
CA SER A 77 1.23 21.30 -17.37
C SER A 77 0.01 22.19 -17.10
N TYR A 78 -0.23 22.55 -15.85
CA TYR A 78 -1.35 23.41 -15.47
C TYR A 78 -1.39 24.74 -16.28
N ALA A 79 -0.24 25.38 -16.46
CA ALA A 79 -0.11 26.65 -17.19
C ALA A 79 -0.28 26.53 -18.72
N GLU A 80 -0.16 25.33 -19.28
CA GLU A 80 -0.55 25.01 -20.66
C GLU A 80 -2.04 24.68 -20.72
N TRP A 81 -2.55 23.90 -19.75
CA TRP A 81 -3.95 23.49 -19.65
C TRP A 81 -4.89 24.70 -19.59
N GLU A 82 -4.58 25.72 -18.79
CA GLU A 82 -5.35 26.97 -18.71
C GLU A 82 -5.54 27.64 -20.09
N LYS A 83 -4.57 27.51 -20.99
CA LYS A 83 -4.54 28.15 -22.32
C LYS A 83 -5.04 27.24 -23.45
N ALA A 84 -5.01 25.93 -23.23
CA ALA A 84 -5.37 24.92 -24.21
C ALA A 84 -6.89 24.84 -24.45
N SER A 85 -7.26 24.58 -25.71
CA SER A 85 -8.62 24.21 -26.11
C SER A 85 -9.02 22.82 -25.56
N ALA A 86 -10.31 22.51 -25.59
CA ALA A 86 -10.81 21.20 -25.16
C ALA A 86 -10.18 20.04 -25.95
N GLU A 87 -9.94 20.21 -27.25
CA GLU A 87 -9.31 19.19 -28.10
C GLU A 87 -7.82 18.97 -27.75
N GLU A 88 -7.09 20.05 -27.45
CA GLU A 88 -5.70 19.97 -27.00
C GLU A 88 -5.58 19.31 -25.62
N ARG A 89 -6.51 19.62 -24.70
CA ARG A 89 -6.62 18.96 -23.39
C ARG A 89 -6.93 17.47 -23.52
N GLU A 90 -7.84 17.08 -24.42
CA GLU A 90 -8.16 15.67 -24.68
C GLU A 90 -6.96 14.91 -25.26
N LYS A 91 -6.23 15.51 -26.21
CA LYS A 91 -5.01 14.92 -26.78
C LYS A 91 -3.92 14.76 -25.72
N ALA A 92 -3.74 15.75 -24.84
CA ALA A 92 -2.77 15.66 -23.75
C ALA A 92 -3.18 14.66 -22.65
N ALA A 93 -4.47 14.52 -22.34
CA ALA A 93 -4.93 13.46 -21.44
C ALA A 93 -4.50 12.07 -21.93
N LYS A 94 -4.43 11.87 -23.26
CA LYS A 94 -3.95 10.65 -23.93
C LYS A 94 -2.42 10.52 -24.04
N THR A 95 -1.64 11.46 -23.50
CA THR A 95 -0.18 11.34 -23.35
C THR A 95 0.27 11.14 -21.90
N ARG A 96 -0.64 11.22 -20.92
CA ARG A 96 -0.34 10.98 -19.50
C ARG A 96 -0.24 9.49 -19.20
N TRP A 97 0.85 9.09 -18.57
CA TRP A 97 1.07 7.77 -18.01
C TRP A 97 1.30 7.88 -16.50
N CYS A 98 0.79 6.93 -15.72
CA CYS A 98 0.97 6.89 -14.28
C CYS A 98 1.67 5.60 -13.91
N LYS A 99 2.73 5.70 -13.10
CA LYS A 99 3.33 4.55 -12.44
C LYS A 99 2.46 4.20 -11.24
N VAL A 100 2.09 2.93 -11.11
CA VAL A 100 1.21 2.43 -10.05
C VAL A 100 1.80 1.16 -9.43
N SER A 101 1.55 0.95 -8.14
CA SER A 101 1.67 -0.36 -7.49
C SER A 101 0.29 -1.03 -7.43
N TYR A 102 0.22 -2.28 -7.89
CA TYR A 102 -0.97 -3.12 -7.73
C TYR A 102 -0.57 -4.58 -7.53
N LYS A 103 -1.03 -5.19 -6.43
CA LYS A 103 -0.81 -6.62 -6.10
C LYS A 103 0.67 -7.08 -6.13
N GLY A 104 1.61 -6.19 -5.82
CA GLY A 104 3.05 -6.47 -5.83
C GLY A 104 3.74 -6.28 -7.19
N GLN A 105 3.03 -5.79 -8.20
CA GLN A 105 3.61 -5.35 -9.47
C GLN A 105 3.62 -3.83 -9.52
N GLU A 106 4.78 -3.23 -9.80
CA GLU A 106 4.88 -1.83 -10.19
C GLU A 106 5.05 -1.69 -11.71
N GLY A 107 4.33 -0.75 -12.30
CA GLY A 107 4.44 -0.47 -13.73
C GLY A 107 3.59 0.72 -14.16
N TYR A 108 3.62 1.00 -15.45
CA TYR A 108 2.95 2.12 -16.06
C TYR A 108 1.60 1.74 -16.65
N VAL A 109 0.59 2.56 -16.38
CA VAL A 109 -0.73 2.48 -17.00
C VAL A 109 -1.10 3.81 -17.67
N ALA A 110 -1.97 3.73 -18.66
CA ALA A 110 -2.47 4.88 -19.38
C ALA A 110 -3.40 5.71 -18.49
N GLY A 111 -3.00 6.95 -18.19
CA GLY A 111 -3.64 7.79 -17.18
C GLY A 111 -5.02 8.34 -17.54
N TRP A 112 -5.59 7.97 -18.69
CA TRP A 112 -6.97 8.26 -19.08
C TRP A 112 -7.95 7.11 -18.73
N PHE A 113 -7.43 5.97 -18.26
CA PHE A 113 -8.22 4.89 -17.65
C PHE A 113 -8.18 4.95 -16.11
N LEU A 114 -7.75 6.08 -15.53
CA LEU A 114 -7.64 6.26 -14.09
C LEU A 114 -8.55 7.39 -13.60
N GLY A 115 -9.38 7.07 -12.61
CA GLY A 115 -10.08 8.03 -11.76
C GLY A 115 -9.39 8.16 -10.41
N GLU A 116 -9.78 9.17 -9.63
CA GLU A 116 -9.50 9.23 -8.19
C GLU A 116 -10.10 7.98 -7.53
N GLY A 117 -9.26 7.19 -6.88
CA GLY A 117 -9.64 5.94 -6.23
C GLY A 117 -9.58 6.06 -4.72
N SER A 118 -10.07 5.03 -4.04
CA SER A 118 -9.91 4.90 -2.60
C SER A 118 -8.59 4.22 -2.29
N ALA A 119 -8.01 4.52 -1.14
CA ALA A 119 -7.13 3.54 -0.51
C ALA A 119 -7.90 2.21 -0.38
N PRO A 120 -7.24 1.03 -0.48
CA PRO A 120 -7.85 -0.23 -0.07
C PRO A 120 -8.58 -0.06 1.27
N ALA A 121 -9.68 -0.77 1.55
CA ALA A 121 -10.38 -0.60 2.84
C ALA A 121 -9.43 -0.78 4.04
N GLN A 122 -8.50 -1.73 3.91
CA GLN A 122 -7.40 -1.96 4.85
C GLN A 122 -6.43 -0.78 5.02
N MET A 123 -6.39 0.22 4.14
CA MET A 123 -5.53 1.41 4.15
C MET A 123 -6.28 2.73 4.36
N ALA A 124 -7.62 2.73 4.41
CA ALA A 124 -8.40 3.94 4.68
C ALA A 124 -7.96 4.61 6.00
N ALA A 125 -7.57 5.90 5.94
CA ALA A 125 -6.95 6.60 7.08
C ALA A 125 -7.93 6.91 8.23
N ASP A 126 -9.23 7.04 7.94
CA ASP A 126 -10.28 7.24 8.94
C ASP A 126 -10.70 5.94 9.65
N GLU A 127 -10.34 4.79 9.09
CA GLU A 127 -10.48 3.52 9.79
C GLU A 127 -9.23 3.31 10.67
N GLY A 128 -9.44 3.26 11.99
CA GLY A 128 -8.38 2.95 12.94
C GLY A 128 -7.86 1.51 12.85
N PRO A 129 -7.03 1.06 13.81
CA PRO A 129 -6.60 -0.33 13.87
C PRO A 129 -7.77 -1.28 14.21
N SER A 130 -7.49 -2.58 14.20
CA SER A 130 -8.45 -3.64 14.54
C SER A 130 -8.82 -3.72 16.04
N PHE A 131 -8.23 -2.86 16.87
CA PHE A 131 -8.46 -2.78 18.31
C PHE A 131 -8.94 -1.38 18.75
N ASP A 132 -9.46 -1.30 19.97
CA ASP A 132 -9.96 -0.07 20.57
C ASP A 132 -8.79 0.79 21.08
N CYS A 133 -8.52 1.92 20.42
CA CYS A 133 -7.44 2.84 20.78
C CYS A 133 -7.56 3.45 22.18
N ALA A 134 -8.75 3.46 22.81
CA ALA A 134 -8.90 3.84 24.21
C ALA A 134 -8.35 2.77 25.19
N LYS A 135 -7.88 1.63 24.68
CA LYS A 135 -7.27 0.52 25.41
C LYS A 135 -5.84 0.20 24.97
N ALA A 136 -5.17 1.11 24.25
CA ALA A 136 -3.74 0.95 23.96
C ALA A 136 -2.95 0.93 25.29
N GLU A 137 -2.11 -0.09 25.49
CA GLU A 137 -1.27 -0.25 26.69
C GLU A 137 0.23 -0.19 26.37
N SER A 138 0.62 -0.24 25.09
CA SER A 138 2.01 -0.17 24.63
C SER A 138 2.29 1.03 23.73
N ALA A 139 3.55 1.49 23.70
CA ALA A 139 3.99 2.54 22.77
C ALA A 139 3.81 2.14 21.29
N ALA A 140 3.83 0.84 20.98
CA ALA A 140 3.53 0.35 19.64
C ALA A 140 2.03 0.48 19.31
N GLU A 141 1.14 0.24 20.28
CA GLU A 141 -0.30 0.41 20.11
C GLU A 141 -0.71 1.88 19.99
N GLU A 142 -0.14 2.77 20.82
CA GLU A 142 -0.32 4.22 20.72
C GLU A 142 0.11 4.75 19.33
N LEU A 143 1.23 4.25 18.80
CA LEU A 143 1.70 4.61 17.47
C LEU A 143 0.80 4.03 16.36
N VAL A 144 0.40 2.76 16.47
CA VAL A 144 -0.55 2.13 15.54
C VAL A 144 -1.90 2.88 15.49
N CYS A 145 -2.33 3.47 16.60
CA CYS A 145 -3.53 4.30 16.68
C CYS A 145 -3.40 5.70 16.06
N THR A 146 -2.19 6.16 15.73
CA THR A 146 -1.93 7.52 15.23
C THR A 146 -1.24 7.55 13.87
N THR A 147 -0.69 6.44 13.40
CA THR A 147 -0.04 6.29 12.09
C THR A 147 -0.91 5.44 11.14
N PRO A 148 -1.54 6.03 10.11
CA PRO A 148 -2.47 5.32 9.22
C PRO A 148 -1.91 4.05 8.57
N VAL A 149 -0.65 4.05 8.13
CA VAL A 149 -0.02 2.85 7.54
C VAL A 149 0.17 1.72 8.56
N LEU A 150 0.41 2.03 9.83
CA LEU A 150 0.50 1.00 10.88
C LEU A 150 -0.88 0.47 11.30
N ALA A 151 -1.90 1.33 11.34
CA ALA A 151 -3.29 0.91 11.48
C ALA A 151 -3.69 -0.06 10.36
N ALA A 152 -3.23 0.21 9.13
CA ALA A 152 -3.50 -0.62 7.97
C ALA A 152 -2.86 -2.02 8.06
N LEU A 153 -1.59 -2.06 8.45
CA LEU A 153 -0.86 -3.31 8.72
C LEU A 153 -1.53 -4.12 9.85
N ASP A 154 -2.03 -3.47 10.90
CA ASP A 154 -2.79 -4.13 11.98
C ASP A 154 -4.12 -4.71 11.49
N ARG A 155 -4.90 -3.95 10.72
CA ARG A 155 -6.15 -4.45 10.11
C ARG A 155 -5.87 -5.65 9.23
N GLU A 156 -4.84 -5.62 8.38
CA GLU A 156 -4.46 -6.74 7.52
C GLU A 156 -4.02 -7.96 8.34
N MET A 157 -3.24 -7.77 9.39
CA MET A 157 -2.82 -8.84 10.30
C MET A 157 -4.04 -9.51 10.94
N ALA A 158 -5.02 -8.73 11.40
CA ALA A 158 -6.28 -9.25 11.95
C ALA A 158 -7.16 -9.95 10.89
N ARG A 159 -7.11 -9.55 9.62
CA ARG A 159 -7.79 -10.25 8.50
C ARG A 159 -7.12 -11.59 8.20
N LEU A 160 -5.81 -11.61 7.99
CA LEU A 160 -5.05 -12.84 7.73
C LEU A 160 -5.15 -13.84 8.89
N TYR A 161 -5.12 -13.35 10.13
CA TYR A 161 -5.29 -14.19 11.31
C TYR A 161 -6.68 -14.84 11.38
N ARG A 162 -7.76 -14.11 11.03
CA ARG A 162 -9.11 -14.70 10.90
C ARG A 162 -9.15 -15.76 9.80
N LEU A 163 -8.66 -15.46 8.59
CA LEU A 163 -8.60 -16.43 7.49
C LEU A 163 -7.81 -17.70 7.85
N ALA A 164 -6.74 -17.56 8.62
CA ALA A 164 -5.97 -18.68 9.14
C ALA A 164 -6.75 -19.51 10.17
N VAL A 165 -7.42 -18.86 11.13
CA VAL A 165 -8.23 -19.51 12.20
C VAL A 165 -9.50 -20.19 11.65
N ASP A 166 -10.15 -19.57 10.67
CA ASP A 166 -11.41 -20.07 10.06
C ASP A 166 -11.16 -21.13 8.97
N SER A 167 -9.92 -21.59 8.81
CA SER A 167 -9.55 -22.61 7.83
C SER A 167 -10.19 -23.98 8.15
N PRO A 168 -10.91 -24.61 7.19
CA PRO A 168 -11.57 -25.90 7.43
C PRO A 168 -10.59 -27.06 7.63
N ASN A 169 -9.31 -26.86 7.30
CA ASN A 169 -8.23 -27.82 7.45
C ASN A 169 -7.35 -27.53 8.68
N LEU A 170 -7.73 -26.59 9.54
CA LEU A 170 -7.00 -26.28 10.77
C LEU A 170 -7.44 -27.20 11.92
N ASP A 171 -6.59 -28.15 12.30
CA ASP A 171 -6.82 -28.98 13.47
C ASP A 171 -6.65 -28.21 14.80
N ALA A 172 -7.05 -28.84 15.90
CA ALA A 172 -7.07 -28.21 17.22
C ALA A 172 -5.67 -27.87 17.76
N ASP A 173 -4.66 -28.68 17.46
CA ASP A 173 -3.28 -28.46 17.93
C ASP A 173 -2.64 -27.31 17.16
N ARG A 174 -2.79 -27.29 15.84
CA ARG A 174 -2.34 -26.19 14.97
C ARG A 174 -3.08 -24.88 15.27
N ALA A 175 -4.36 -24.95 15.65
CA ALA A 175 -5.12 -23.79 16.13
C ALA A 175 -4.63 -23.27 17.48
N ALA A 176 -4.23 -24.16 18.40
CA ALA A 176 -3.64 -23.78 19.69
C ALA A 176 -2.25 -23.15 19.50
N GLU A 177 -1.44 -23.71 18.60
CA GLU A 177 -0.14 -23.18 18.20
C GLU A 177 -0.27 -21.79 17.56
N LEU A 178 -1.18 -21.60 16.59
CA LEU A 178 -1.48 -20.30 15.97
C LEU A 178 -1.83 -19.24 17.02
N LYS A 179 -2.72 -19.58 17.97
CA LYS A 179 -3.08 -18.70 19.08
C LYS A 179 -1.90 -18.39 20.00
N ALA A 180 -0.98 -19.34 20.20
CA ALA A 180 0.21 -19.14 21.02
C ALA A 180 1.23 -18.23 20.33
N MET A 181 1.53 -18.49 19.04
CA MET A 181 2.39 -17.65 18.21
C MET A 181 1.86 -16.22 18.13
N GLN A 182 0.55 -16.03 17.94
CA GLN A 182 -0.07 -14.70 17.92
C GLN A 182 0.17 -13.91 19.21
N ARG A 183 0.03 -14.54 20.39
CA ARG A 183 0.34 -13.91 21.68
C ARG A 183 1.83 -13.65 21.90
N GLY A 184 2.70 -14.45 21.27
CA GLY A 184 4.14 -14.24 21.28
C GLY A 184 4.52 -13.02 20.43
N TRP A 185 3.99 -12.96 19.20
CA TRP A 185 4.21 -11.86 18.26
C TRP A 185 3.74 -10.51 18.81
N ILE A 186 2.55 -10.42 19.44
CA ILE A 186 2.07 -9.16 20.07
C ILE A 186 3.12 -8.60 21.03
N LYS A 187 3.72 -9.45 21.88
CA LYS A 187 4.78 -9.03 22.80
C LYS A 187 6.06 -8.58 22.10
N GLY A 188 6.39 -9.18 20.95
CA GLY A 188 7.52 -8.77 20.12
C GLY A 188 7.32 -7.38 19.52
N ARG A 189 6.14 -7.13 18.94
CA ARG A 189 5.70 -5.80 18.48
C ARG A 189 5.75 -4.77 19.61
N ASP A 190 5.19 -5.10 20.77
CA ASP A 190 5.11 -4.19 21.91
C ASP A 190 6.50 -3.87 22.52
N ASP A 191 7.48 -4.76 22.35
CA ASP A 191 8.87 -4.55 22.76
C ASP A 191 9.66 -3.59 21.85
N CYS A 192 9.08 -3.10 20.75
CA CYS A 192 9.73 -2.16 19.82
C CYS A 192 10.16 -0.81 20.45
N TRP A 193 9.71 -0.48 21.66
CA TRP A 193 10.28 0.65 22.43
C TRP A 193 11.79 0.51 22.70
N LYS A 194 12.35 -0.70 22.55
CA LYS A 194 13.78 -1.00 22.69
C LYS A 194 14.59 -0.77 21.41
N ALA A 195 13.92 -0.51 20.28
CA ALA A 195 14.57 -0.38 18.97
C ALA A 195 15.46 0.88 18.90
N THR A 196 16.67 0.74 18.36
CA THR A 196 17.65 1.85 18.24
C THR A 196 17.54 2.61 16.92
N ASP A 197 16.87 2.02 15.94
CA ASP A 197 16.67 2.48 14.57
C ASP A 197 15.28 3.10 14.33
N GLY A 198 14.39 3.04 15.32
CA GLY A 198 13.11 3.76 15.37
C GLY A 198 11.93 2.87 15.72
N LEU A 199 11.02 3.38 16.57
CA LEU A 199 9.81 2.68 16.99
C LEU A 199 8.93 2.31 15.79
N GLU A 200 8.67 3.26 14.89
CA GLU A 200 7.82 3.08 13.71
C GLU A 200 8.35 1.99 12.77
N ARG A 201 9.66 2.03 12.47
CA ARG A 201 10.33 1.02 11.65
C ARG A 201 10.20 -0.37 12.27
N CYS A 202 10.54 -0.53 13.55
CA CYS A 202 10.44 -1.81 14.23
C CYS A 202 9.00 -2.35 14.24
N VAL A 203 7.99 -1.49 14.44
CA VAL A 203 6.58 -1.90 14.44
C VAL A 203 6.13 -2.31 13.03
N ALA A 204 6.49 -1.55 11.99
CA ALA A 204 6.22 -1.90 10.59
C ALA A 204 6.87 -3.24 10.19
N GLU A 205 8.14 -3.45 10.53
CA GLU A 205 8.84 -4.71 10.28
C GLU A 205 8.20 -5.90 11.03
N ASN A 206 7.80 -5.71 12.30
CA ASN A 206 7.09 -6.74 13.07
C ASN A 206 5.74 -7.12 12.44
N TYR A 207 4.98 -6.15 11.91
CA TYR A 207 3.78 -6.48 11.14
C TYR A 207 4.12 -7.21 9.84
N ALA A 208 5.04 -6.68 9.03
CA ALA A 208 5.40 -7.25 7.74
C ALA A 208 5.81 -8.73 7.86
N LEU A 209 6.70 -9.04 8.82
CA LEU A 209 7.11 -10.42 9.13
C LEU A 209 5.91 -11.30 9.52
N ARG A 210 4.99 -10.80 10.34
CA ARG A 210 3.80 -11.56 10.76
C ARG A 210 2.80 -11.80 9.63
N LEU A 211 2.67 -10.83 8.72
CA LEU A 211 1.87 -10.95 7.51
C LEU A 211 2.43 -12.07 6.63
N GLU A 212 3.75 -12.10 6.40
CA GLU A 212 4.42 -13.17 5.67
C GLU A 212 4.27 -14.54 6.36
N GLU A 213 4.49 -14.63 7.68
CA GLU A 213 4.29 -15.86 8.45
C GLU A 213 2.89 -16.44 8.30
N LEU A 214 1.86 -15.58 8.33
CA LEU A 214 0.47 -16.02 8.18
C LEU A 214 0.20 -16.53 6.76
N ARG A 215 0.66 -15.81 5.71
CA ARG A 215 0.50 -16.26 4.32
C ARG A 215 1.29 -17.53 4.02
N VAL A 216 2.52 -17.65 4.51
CA VAL A 216 3.35 -18.86 4.35
C VAL A 216 2.73 -20.02 5.12
N GLY A 217 2.35 -19.83 6.39
CA GLY A 217 1.94 -20.89 7.29
C GLY A 217 0.51 -21.42 7.11
N TYR A 218 -0.39 -20.67 6.44
CA TYR A 218 -1.82 -20.99 6.36
C TYR A 218 -2.38 -20.71 4.96
N ALA A 219 -2.82 -21.76 4.25
CA ALA A 219 -3.27 -21.67 2.86
C ALA A 219 -4.43 -20.67 2.66
N ASN A 220 -5.39 -20.61 3.58
CA ASN A 220 -6.50 -19.65 3.52
C ASN A 220 -6.05 -18.19 3.63
N ALA A 221 -4.95 -17.90 4.34
CA ALA A 221 -4.39 -16.54 4.39
C ALA A 221 -3.76 -16.10 3.05
N ARG A 222 -3.59 -17.03 2.08
CA ARG A 222 -3.15 -16.71 0.71
C ARG A 222 -4.29 -16.34 -0.23
N SER A 223 -5.55 -16.46 0.18
CA SER A 223 -6.69 -16.19 -0.71
C SER A 223 -6.68 -14.76 -1.22
N ASP A 224 -6.75 -14.61 -2.54
CA ASP A 224 -6.97 -13.32 -3.20
C ASP A 224 -8.48 -13.02 -3.21
N ASP A 225 -8.96 -12.50 -2.09
CA ASP A 225 -10.34 -12.03 -1.89
C ASP A 225 -10.52 -10.55 -2.32
N GLY A 226 -9.48 -9.92 -2.87
CA GLY A 226 -9.45 -8.50 -3.22
C GLY A 226 -9.49 -7.52 -2.03
N ALA A 227 -9.61 -8.00 -0.79
CA ALA A 227 -9.78 -7.16 0.40
C ALA A 227 -8.46 -6.88 1.16
N GLY A 228 -7.40 -7.64 0.85
CA GLY A 228 -6.09 -7.51 1.49
C GLY A 228 -5.13 -6.55 0.79
N ILE A 229 -4.17 -6.04 1.57
CA ILE A 229 -3.02 -5.29 1.07
C ILE A 229 -1.79 -6.19 0.83
N THR A 230 -1.87 -7.49 1.14
CA THR A 230 -0.76 -8.43 0.98
C THR A 230 -0.94 -9.37 -0.22
N THR A 231 0.16 -9.71 -0.90
CA THR A 231 0.22 -10.73 -1.96
C THR A 231 1.42 -11.67 -1.80
N GLY A 232 1.43 -12.78 -2.55
CA GLY A 232 2.38 -13.87 -2.38
C GLY A 232 1.98 -14.89 -1.30
N PRO A 233 2.91 -15.68 -0.75
CA PRO A 233 4.33 -15.73 -1.12
C PRO A 233 4.50 -16.23 -2.58
N TYR A 234 5.37 -15.55 -3.32
CA TYR A 234 5.87 -15.97 -4.62
C TYR A 234 7.26 -16.59 -4.43
N ALA A 235 7.56 -17.68 -5.14
CA ALA A 235 8.89 -18.28 -5.12
C ALA A 235 9.72 -17.76 -6.29
N TYR A 236 10.96 -17.35 -6.03
CA TYR A 236 11.94 -16.97 -7.04
C TYR A 236 13.16 -17.90 -6.96
N ALA A 237 13.57 -18.47 -8.08
CA ALA A 237 14.87 -19.13 -8.23
C ALA A 237 15.91 -18.10 -8.68
N CYS A 238 17.04 -18.00 -7.97
CA CYS A 238 18.12 -17.05 -8.28
C CYS A 238 19.39 -17.80 -8.70
N GLU A 239 20.02 -17.34 -9.79
CA GLU A 239 21.26 -17.94 -10.29
C GLU A 239 22.39 -17.86 -9.25
N GLY A 240 23.00 -19.01 -8.94
CA GLY A 240 24.05 -19.13 -7.93
C GLY A 240 23.56 -19.24 -6.48
N LEU A 241 22.26 -19.02 -6.21
CA LEU A 241 21.68 -19.23 -4.88
C LEU A 241 21.07 -20.64 -4.78
N ASP A 242 21.69 -21.50 -3.98
CA ASP A 242 21.17 -22.83 -3.64
C ASP A 242 20.06 -22.74 -2.56
N ALA A 243 19.00 -21.99 -2.89
CA ALA A 243 17.74 -21.84 -2.18
C ALA A 243 16.74 -21.06 -3.05
N LEU A 244 15.44 -21.33 -2.90
CA LEU A 244 14.40 -20.43 -3.39
C LEU A 244 14.26 -19.23 -2.45
N VAL A 245 13.96 -18.06 -3.03
CA VAL A 245 13.60 -16.85 -2.31
C VAL A 245 12.07 -16.77 -2.28
N SER A 246 11.48 -16.86 -1.09
CA SER A 246 10.07 -16.54 -0.84
C SER A 246 9.93 -15.02 -0.76
N ALA A 247 9.03 -14.44 -1.56
CA ALA A 247 8.74 -13.02 -1.57
C ALA A 247 7.24 -12.77 -1.33
N SER A 248 6.89 -12.05 -0.27
CA SER A 248 5.54 -11.51 -0.06
C SER A 248 5.58 -9.99 -0.20
N PHE A 249 4.62 -9.40 -0.91
CA PHE A 249 4.55 -7.95 -1.11
C PHE A 249 3.39 -7.35 -0.31
N ILE A 250 3.57 -6.12 0.14
CA ILE A 250 2.63 -5.38 0.96
C ILE A 250 2.41 -4.02 0.31
N ASN A 251 1.19 -3.75 -0.16
CA ASN A 251 0.77 -2.48 -0.71
C ASN A 251 0.44 -1.50 0.44
N ALA A 252 1.49 -1.16 1.19
CA ALA A 252 1.54 -0.10 2.20
C ALA A 252 2.12 1.19 1.58
N ASP A 253 2.28 2.24 2.37
CA ASP A 253 3.02 3.46 1.98
C ASP A 253 4.23 3.69 2.92
N PRO A 254 5.48 3.55 2.45
CA PRO A 254 5.86 3.02 1.13
C PRO A 254 5.54 1.53 1.00
N PRO A 255 5.38 0.99 -0.22
CA PRO A 255 5.20 -0.45 -0.43
C PRO A 255 6.37 -1.25 0.15
N MET A 256 6.08 -2.39 0.78
CA MET A 256 7.09 -3.23 1.43
C MET A 256 7.16 -4.60 0.74
N ALA A 257 8.31 -5.26 0.86
CA ALA A 257 8.43 -6.69 0.61
C ALA A 257 8.96 -7.40 1.86
N VAL A 258 8.67 -8.69 1.99
CA VAL A 258 9.33 -9.60 2.92
C VAL A 258 9.97 -10.69 2.09
N LEU A 259 11.29 -10.78 2.17
CA LEU A 259 12.09 -11.75 1.41
C LEU A 259 12.73 -12.74 2.38
N ARG A 260 12.55 -14.03 2.13
CA ARG A 260 13.06 -15.11 2.98
C ARG A 260 13.75 -16.19 2.15
N TRP A 261 14.97 -16.56 2.52
CA TRP A 261 15.69 -17.70 1.97
C TRP A 261 16.57 -18.31 3.06
N ARG A 262 16.55 -19.65 3.21
CA ARG A 262 17.23 -20.35 4.32
C ARG A 262 16.83 -19.73 5.66
N ASP A 263 17.81 -19.34 6.49
CA ASP A 263 17.61 -18.67 7.78
C ASP A 263 17.56 -17.14 7.69
N THR A 264 17.76 -16.56 6.49
CA THR A 264 17.72 -15.11 6.27
C THR A 264 16.29 -14.64 6.01
N VAL A 265 15.91 -13.54 6.65
CA VAL A 265 14.72 -12.75 6.32
C VAL A 265 15.08 -11.27 6.34
N ILE A 266 14.58 -10.53 5.36
CA ILE A 266 14.72 -9.07 5.26
C ILE A 266 13.39 -8.43 4.87
N VAL A 267 13.19 -7.17 5.28
CA VAL A 267 11.98 -6.40 5.02
C VAL A 267 12.31 -5.10 4.28
N PRO A 268 12.63 -5.15 2.97
CA PRO A 268 12.94 -3.95 2.21
C PRO A 268 11.69 -3.16 1.80
N VAL A 269 11.86 -1.84 1.70
CA VAL A 269 10.83 -0.88 1.29
C VAL A 269 11.07 -0.41 -0.14
N SER A 270 10.00 0.00 -0.84
CA SER A 270 10.09 0.43 -2.24
C SER A 270 10.92 1.70 -2.40
N GLU A 271 11.70 1.76 -3.47
CA GLU A 271 12.59 2.84 -3.86
C GLU A 271 12.29 3.31 -5.29
N PRO A 272 12.53 4.60 -5.61
CA PRO A 272 12.33 5.11 -6.96
C PRO A 272 13.05 4.31 -8.05
N SER A 273 12.30 3.88 -9.07
CA SER A 273 12.81 3.12 -10.21
C SER A 273 12.11 3.55 -11.52
N ALA A 274 12.85 3.51 -12.63
CA ALA A 274 12.35 3.92 -13.95
C ALA A 274 11.51 2.85 -14.68
N SER A 275 11.53 1.60 -14.20
CA SER A 275 10.71 0.48 -14.69
C SER A 275 10.68 -0.61 -13.63
N GLY A 276 9.58 -1.34 -13.48
CA GLY A 276 9.46 -2.37 -12.43
C GLY A 276 9.43 -1.80 -11.01
N ALA A 277 9.52 -2.68 -10.01
CA ALA A 277 9.61 -2.31 -8.60
C ALA A 277 11.04 -2.50 -8.09
N LYS A 278 11.56 -1.56 -7.30
CA LYS A 278 12.84 -1.73 -6.60
C LYS A 278 12.58 -1.65 -5.11
N TYR A 279 13.16 -2.56 -4.34
CA TYR A 279 13.10 -2.58 -2.89
C TYR A 279 14.52 -2.56 -2.32
N GLY A 280 14.76 -1.79 -1.26
CA GLY A 280 16.05 -1.69 -0.59
C GLY A 280 15.96 -1.76 0.95
N VAL A 281 17.00 -2.28 1.59
CA VAL A 281 17.19 -2.17 3.05
C VAL A 281 18.67 -2.16 3.43
N GLU A 282 19.02 -1.29 4.38
CA GLU A 282 20.30 -1.33 5.08
C GLU A 282 20.20 -2.26 6.31
N SER A 283 21.15 -3.19 6.41
CA SER A 283 21.35 -4.14 7.50
C SER A 283 22.76 -4.00 8.10
N PHE A 284 23.04 -4.66 9.22
CA PHE A 284 24.32 -4.61 9.92
C PHE A 284 25.50 -5.18 9.10
N ASP A 285 25.21 -6.09 8.17
CA ASP A 285 26.14 -6.72 7.24
C ASP A 285 26.21 -6.04 5.86
N GLY A 286 25.35 -5.04 5.63
CA GLY A 286 25.35 -4.16 4.47
C GLY A 286 23.97 -4.02 3.82
N ARG A 287 23.98 -3.51 2.58
CA ARG A 287 22.77 -3.23 1.81
C ARG A 287 22.27 -4.45 1.07
N TYR A 288 20.98 -4.72 1.18
CA TYR A 288 20.25 -5.65 0.34
C TYR A 288 19.40 -4.88 -0.67
N GLU A 289 19.34 -5.35 -1.91
CA GLU A 289 18.44 -4.80 -2.92
C GLU A 289 17.73 -5.93 -3.67
N PHE A 290 16.44 -5.74 -3.94
CA PHE A 290 15.62 -6.65 -4.72
C PHE A 290 14.82 -5.86 -5.74
N PHE A 291 14.89 -6.27 -6.99
CA PHE A 291 14.21 -5.62 -8.10
C PHE A 291 13.29 -6.63 -8.78
N THR A 292 12.08 -6.23 -9.19
CA THR A 292 11.13 -7.08 -9.91
C THR A 292 10.56 -6.39 -11.14
N LYS A 293 10.30 -7.19 -12.18
CA LYS A 293 9.70 -6.74 -13.44
C LYS A 293 8.90 -7.89 -14.06
N GLY A 294 7.58 -7.89 -13.84
CA GLY A 294 6.75 -9.04 -14.17
C GLY A 294 7.19 -10.26 -13.36
N THR A 295 7.54 -11.36 -14.03
CA THR A 295 8.08 -12.58 -13.41
C THR A 295 9.61 -12.59 -13.28
N GLU A 296 10.32 -11.61 -13.85
CA GLU A 296 11.77 -11.47 -13.70
C GLU A 296 12.12 -10.70 -12.43
N ALA A 297 13.26 -11.03 -11.81
CA ALA A 297 13.78 -10.31 -10.66
C ALA A 297 15.31 -10.27 -10.63
N LEU A 298 15.87 -9.35 -9.84
CA LEU A 298 17.29 -9.29 -9.52
C LEU A 298 17.46 -9.22 -8.00
N LEU A 299 18.45 -9.93 -7.45
CA LEU A 299 18.77 -9.92 -6.02
C LEU A 299 20.24 -9.55 -5.81
N THR A 300 20.49 -8.47 -5.06
CA THR A 300 21.83 -8.08 -4.62
C THR A 300 21.94 -8.33 -3.12
N LEU A 301 22.87 -9.23 -2.74
CA LEU A 301 23.23 -9.47 -1.35
C LEU A 301 24.46 -8.62 -0.95
N PRO A 302 24.65 -8.28 0.34
CA PRO A 302 25.79 -7.49 0.78
C PRO A 302 27.14 -8.05 0.31
N GLY A 303 27.90 -7.24 -0.42
CA GLY A 303 29.23 -7.60 -0.92
C GLY A 303 29.26 -8.68 -2.01
N GLN A 304 28.12 -9.03 -2.62
CA GLN A 304 28.04 -9.99 -3.72
C GLN A 304 27.64 -9.30 -5.04
N GLU A 305 27.88 -9.98 -6.16
CA GLU A 305 27.33 -9.56 -7.46
C GLU A 305 25.82 -9.78 -7.49
N THR A 306 25.11 -8.96 -8.28
CA THR A 306 23.66 -9.08 -8.46
C THR A 306 23.32 -10.38 -9.19
N MET A 307 22.46 -11.20 -8.58
CA MET A 307 21.94 -12.44 -9.14
C MET A 307 20.72 -12.16 -10.02
N THR A 308 20.64 -12.83 -11.17
CA THR A 308 19.40 -12.92 -11.95
C THR A 308 18.46 -13.92 -11.29
N CYS A 309 17.18 -13.57 -11.17
CA CYS A 309 16.16 -14.44 -10.60
C CYS A 309 14.93 -14.50 -11.51
N ALA A 310 14.21 -15.63 -11.47
CA ALA A 310 12.92 -15.80 -12.13
C ALA A 310 11.89 -16.34 -11.15
N GLN A 311 10.65 -15.86 -11.26
CA GLN A 311 9.53 -16.40 -10.49
C GLN A 311 9.19 -17.80 -11.00
N GLU A 312 9.13 -18.76 -10.08
CA GLU A 312 8.70 -20.13 -10.36
C GLU A 312 7.17 -20.18 -10.53
N GLU A 313 6.70 -20.92 -11.53
CA GLU A 313 5.28 -21.29 -11.63
C GLU A 313 4.98 -22.37 -10.60
N ILE A 314 4.30 -21.99 -9.50
CA ILE A 314 3.78 -22.93 -8.51
C ILE A 314 2.52 -23.59 -9.10
N GLY A 315 2.69 -24.78 -9.67
CA GLY A 315 1.61 -25.61 -10.24
C GLY A 315 0.74 -26.35 -9.22
#